data_AF-A0A316FUZ3-F1
#
_entry.id   AF-A0A316FUZ3-F1
#
_cell.length_a   1.000
_cell.length_b   1.000
_cell.length_c   1.000
_cell.angle_alpha   90.00
_cell.angle_beta   90.00
_cell.angle_gamma   90.00
#
_symmetry.space_group_name_H-M   'P 1'
#
loop_
_entity.id
_entity.type
_entity.pdbx_description
1 polymer ?
#
loop_
_entity_poly.entity_id
_entity_poly.type
_entity_poly.pdbx_seq_one_letter_code
_entity_poly.pdbx_strand_id
1 'polypeptide(L)'
;MDDTELHRERILRHVSPIITGRFVGFQTSYTREVRIGRPVALTVFVLAGIAQMIGALLRMSPARRTLKELRKGPEFLVTPVRLRDDLGQTYEIEMHGQLPQSALHRGDLVQVRTEPQSDPTLPVRLLQLVNLTTMQPLTPRIPTQWSHLGPALLLQAAVGVTIFGAVMAVWLG
;
A
#
# COMPACT_ATOMS: atom_id res chain seq x y z
N MET A 1 -3.51 -33.66 35.74
CA MET A 1 -4.05 -32.36 36.19
C MET A 1 -3.05 -31.33 35.69
N ASP A 2 -3.22 -30.88 34.44
CA ASP A 2 -2.28 -29.97 33.77
C ASP A 2 -3.08 -29.11 32.77
N ASP A 3 -3.90 -28.21 33.32
CA ASP A 3 -4.82 -27.33 32.60
C ASP A 3 -4.13 -26.02 32.15
N THR A 4 -2.88 -26.07 31.70
CA THR A 4 -2.11 -24.87 31.30
C THR A 4 -2.12 -24.58 29.80
N GLU A 5 -2.79 -25.38 28.96
CA GLU A 5 -2.92 -25.10 27.52
C GLU A 5 -4.13 -24.19 27.14
N LEU A 6 -4.95 -23.77 28.12
CA LEU A 6 -6.28 -23.19 27.87
C LEU A 6 -6.34 -21.68 27.58
N HIS A 7 -5.22 -20.95 27.55
CA HIS A 7 -5.19 -19.52 27.20
C HIS A 7 -4.27 -19.23 26.01
N ARG A 8 -4.26 -20.11 25.00
CA ARG A 8 -3.76 -19.70 23.68
C ARG A 8 -4.72 -18.65 23.13
N GLU A 9 -4.35 -17.38 23.29
CA GLU A 9 -5.00 -16.22 22.70
C GLU A 9 -5.29 -16.54 21.22
N ARG A 10 -6.55 -16.86 20.92
CA ARG A 10 -6.94 -17.33 19.59
C ARG A 10 -7.06 -16.10 18.71
N ILE A 11 -5.94 -15.73 18.07
CA ILE A 11 -5.88 -14.58 17.17
C ILE A 11 -6.71 -14.92 15.92
N LEU A 12 -7.87 -14.30 15.80
CA LEU A 12 -8.74 -14.44 14.64
C LEU A 12 -8.24 -13.49 13.55
N ARG A 13 -7.87 -14.06 12.39
CA ARG A 13 -7.28 -13.33 11.26
C ARG A 13 -8.27 -13.04 10.12
N HIS A 14 -9.46 -13.66 10.16
CA HIS A 14 -10.41 -13.70 9.03
C HIS A 14 -11.86 -13.76 9.49
N VAL A 15 -12.53 -12.64 9.75
CA VAL A 15 -13.94 -12.80 10.19
C VAL A 15 -14.95 -11.74 9.79
N SER A 16 -14.61 -10.52 9.35
CA SER A 16 -15.70 -9.60 9.00
C SER A 16 -15.24 -8.37 8.22
N PRO A 17 -16.04 -7.86 7.25
CA PRO A 17 -15.80 -6.56 6.63
C PRO A 17 -15.83 -5.41 7.64
N ILE A 18 -16.48 -5.60 8.80
CA ILE A 18 -16.54 -4.63 9.89
C ILE A 18 -16.25 -5.35 11.20
N ILE A 19 -15.23 -4.88 11.93
CA ILE A 19 -14.87 -5.39 13.26
C ILE A 19 -15.02 -4.24 14.25
N THR A 20 -15.66 -4.50 15.38
CA THR A 20 -15.77 -3.54 16.48
C THR A 20 -15.09 -4.15 17.71
N GLY A 21 -14.27 -3.36 18.39
CA GLY A 21 -13.58 -3.83 19.58
C GLY A 21 -12.71 -2.75 20.20
N ARG A 22 -12.01 -3.11 21.27
CA ARG A 22 -11.06 -2.22 21.96
C ARG A 22 -9.69 -2.33 21.36
N PHE A 23 -9.05 -1.19 21.11
CA PHE A 23 -7.69 -1.14 20.64
C PHE A 23 -6.72 -1.65 21.71
N VAL A 24 -5.95 -2.70 21.39
CA VAL A 24 -4.97 -3.29 22.33
C VAL A 24 -3.59 -2.66 22.15
N GLY A 25 -3.21 -2.36 20.91
CA GLY A 25 -1.92 -1.78 20.57
C GLY A 25 -1.45 -2.12 19.15
N PHE A 26 -0.36 -1.48 18.77
CA PHE A 26 0.41 -1.80 17.56
C PHE A 26 1.44 -2.89 17.86
N GLN A 27 1.71 -3.74 16.88
CA GLN A 27 2.83 -4.68 16.87
C GLN A 27 4.01 -4.11 16.08
N THR A 28 5.14 -4.82 16.10
CA THR A 28 6.34 -4.46 15.34
C THR A 28 6.00 -4.30 13.86
N SER A 29 6.24 -3.10 13.34
CA SER A 29 6.02 -2.79 11.93
C SER A 29 7.10 -3.45 11.06
N TYR A 30 6.71 -3.86 9.86
CA TYR A 30 7.63 -4.42 8.87
C TYR A 30 7.39 -3.81 7.49
N THR A 31 8.37 -3.87 6.61
CA THR A 31 8.29 -3.33 5.25
C THR A 31 7.77 -4.38 4.28
N ARG A 32 6.82 -4.00 3.42
CA ARG A 32 6.34 -4.83 2.32
C ARG A 32 6.51 -4.09 1.00
N GLU A 33 6.99 -4.81 -0.02
CA GLU A 33 7.13 -4.29 -1.38
C GLU A 33 5.85 -4.55 -2.17
N VAL A 34 5.24 -3.51 -2.75
CA VAL A 34 4.21 -3.69 -3.79
C VAL A 34 4.93 -3.88 -5.11
N ARG A 35 4.89 -5.06 -5.72
CA ARG A 35 5.47 -5.21 -7.07
C ARG A 35 4.67 -4.41 -8.10
N ILE A 36 5.37 -3.68 -8.96
CA ILE A 36 4.75 -3.06 -10.13
C ILE A 36 4.55 -4.13 -11.18
N GLY A 37 3.32 -4.22 -11.73
CA GLY A 37 2.99 -5.19 -12.76
C GLY A 37 3.92 -5.05 -13.98
N ARG A 38 4.38 -6.20 -14.50
CA ARG A 38 5.25 -6.25 -15.69
C ARG A 38 4.76 -5.39 -16.87
N PRO A 39 3.47 -5.40 -17.26
CA PRO A 39 3.01 -4.58 -18.38
C PRO A 39 3.17 -3.08 -18.11
N VAL A 40 2.80 -2.63 -16.90
CA VAL A 40 2.91 -1.21 -16.51
C VAL A 40 4.36 -0.76 -16.51
N ALA A 41 5.25 -1.52 -15.87
CA ALA A 41 6.68 -1.20 -15.81
C ALA A 41 7.30 -1.14 -17.22
N LEU A 42 6.93 -2.06 -18.11
CA LEU A 42 7.43 -2.10 -19.48
C LEU A 42 6.93 -0.89 -20.30
N THR A 43 5.65 -0.56 -20.23
CA THR A 43 5.06 0.57 -20.94
C THR A 43 5.73 1.88 -20.53
N VAL A 44 5.88 2.13 -19.23
CA VAL A 44 6.56 3.32 -18.72
C VAL A 44 8.02 3.36 -19.18
N PHE A 45 8.72 2.23 -19.11
CA PHE A 45 10.13 2.14 -19.53
C PHE A 45 10.32 2.47 -21.01
N VAL A 46 9.49 1.89 -21.90
CA VAL A 46 9.58 2.10 -23.35
C VAL A 46 9.27 3.55 -23.70
N LEU A 47 8.18 4.10 -23.18
CA LEU A 47 7.76 5.48 -23.47
C LEU A 47 8.77 6.49 -22.92
N ALA A 48 9.24 6.30 -21.69
CA ALA A 48 10.31 7.14 -21.15
C ALA A 48 11.57 7.05 -22.01
N GLY A 49 11.92 5.85 -22.51
CA GLY A 49 13.05 5.64 -23.42
C GLY A 49 12.97 6.47 -24.71
N ILE A 50 11.78 6.57 -25.31
CA ILE A 50 11.55 7.42 -26.51
C ILE A 50 11.86 8.89 -26.19
N ALA A 51 11.33 9.41 -25.07
CA ALA A 51 11.60 10.78 -24.67
C ALA A 51 13.08 11.01 -24.31
N GLN A 52 13.75 10.03 -23.71
CA GLN A 52 15.17 10.10 -23.40
C GLN A 52 16.03 10.14 -24.66
N MET A 53 15.64 9.42 -25.72
CA MET A 53 16.33 9.45 -27.01
C MET A 53 16.30 10.87 -27.62
N ILE A 54 15.15 11.54 -27.58
CA ILE A 54 15.04 12.93 -28.02
C ILE A 54 15.78 13.89 -27.08
N GLY A 55 15.64 13.70 -25.76
CA GLY A 55 16.34 14.50 -24.76
C GLY A 55 17.86 14.41 -24.90
N ALA A 56 18.40 13.25 -25.28
CA ALA A 56 19.83 13.06 -25.55
C ALA A 56 20.30 13.88 -26.76
N LEU A 57 19.51 13.97 -27.83
CA LEU A 57 19.78 14.85 -28.97
C LEU A 57 19.82 16.33 -28.54
N LEU A 58 19.00 16.70 -27.56
CA LEU A 58 18.94 18.05 -26.97
C LEU A 58 19.92 18.26 -25.81
N ARG A 59 20.82 17.30 -25.55
CA ARG A 59 21.80 17.32 -24.42
C ARG A 59 21.17 17.52 -23.03
N MET A 60 19.93 17.08 -22.85
CA MET A 60 19.25 17.09 -21.55
C MET A 60 19.70 15.89 -20.71
N SER A 61 19.72 16.04 -19.38
CA SER A 61 20.04 14.94 -18.47
C SER A 61 18.76 14.18 -18.10
N PRO A 62 18.61 12.91 -18.55
CA PRO A 62 17.39 12.16 -18.28
C PRO A 62 17.38 11.52 -16.88
N ALA A 63 16.19 11.40 -16.30
CA ALA A 63 15.97 10.49 -15.17
C ALA A 63 16.09 9.03 -15.63
N ARG A 64 17.23 8.38 -15.35
CA ARG A 64 17.48 6.99 -15.74
C ARG A 64 17.09 6.04 -14.62
N ARG A 65 16.31 5.00 -14.95
CA ARG A 65 16.06 3.83 -14.10
C ARG A 65 16.08 2.57 -14.94
N THR A 66 16.59 1.50 -14.38
CA THR A 66 16.58 0.20 -15.06
C THR A 66 15.18 -0.43 -15.00
N LEU A 67 14.83 -1.28 -15.96
CA LEU A 67 13.56 -2.02 -15.90
C LEU A 67 13.44 -2.85 -14.60
N LYS A 68 14.57 -3.35 -14.09
CA LYS A 68 14.62 -4.07 -12.81
C LYS A 68 14.23 -3.16 -11.64
N GLU A 69 14.71 -1.93 -11.62
CA GLU A 69 14.32 -0.92 -10.62
C GLU A 69 12.87 -0.49 -10.75
N LEU A 70 12.34 -0.34 -11.96
CA LEU A 70 10.93 0.01 -12.18
C LEU A 70 9.96 -1.09 -11.80
N ARG A 71 10.44 -2.34 -11.81
CA ARG A 71 9.65 -3.49 -11.34
C ARG A 71 9.66 -3.60 -9.83
N LYS A 72 10.68 -3.06 -9.16
CA LYS A 72 10.58 -2.80 -7.74
C LYS A 72 9.54 -1.72 -7.56
N GLY A 73 8.56 -1.96 -6.70
CA GLY A 73 7.62 -0.91 -6.37
C GLY A 73 7.86 -0.35 -4.97
N PRO A 74 6.95 0.52 -4.50
CA PRO A 74 7.13 1.15 -3.22
C PRO A 74 7.20 0.10 -2.11
N GLU A 75 8.21 0.25 -1.28
CA GLU A 75 8.19 -0.30 0.06
C GLU A 75 7.27 0.58 0.89
N PHE A 76 6.28 -0.03 1.52
CA PHE A 76 5.41 0.65 2.47
C PHE A 76 5.46 -0.08 3.81
N LEU A 77 5.29 0.71 4.86
CA LEU A 77 5.24 0.20 6.21
C LEU A 77 3.91 -0.50 6.45
N VAL A 78 3.96 -1.74 6.92
CA VAL A 78 2.81 -2.48 7.42
C VAL A 78 2.93 -2.55 8.93
N THR A 79 1.89 -2.09 9.62
CA THR A 79 1.82 -2.12 11.08
C THR A 79 0.65 -3.01 11.49
N PRO A 80 0.90 -4.16 12.13
CA PRO A 80 -0.18 -4.98 12.63
C PRO A 80 -0.86 -4.29 13.82
N VAL A 81 -2.18 -4.21 13.77
CA VAL A 81 -3.06 -3.64 14.79
C VAL A 81 -3.80 -4.78 15.47
N ARG A 82 -3.78 -4.80 16.81
CA ARG A 82 -4.56 -5.76 17.59
C ARG A 82 -5.79 -5.09 18.19
N LEU A 83 -6.94 -5.70 17.96
CA LEU A 83 -8.21 -5.34 18.58
C LEU A 83 -8.68 -6.49 19.46
N ARG A 84 -9.39 -6.18 20.53
CA ARG A 84 -10.04 -7.17 21.37
C ARG A 84 -11.53 -6.91 21.43
N ASP A 85 -12.34 -7.87 21.05
CA ASP A 85 -13.79 -7.74 21.13
C ASP A 85 -14.31 -7.91 22.57
N ASP A 86 -15.62 -7.73 22.75
CA ASP A 86 -16.29 -7.91 24.03
C ASP A 86 -16.34 -9.38 24.49
N LEU A 87 -16.13 -10.33 23.56
CA LEU A 87 -16.02 -11.77 23.84
C LEU A 87 -14.60 -12.18 24.23
N GLY A 88 -13.67 -11.23 24.31
CA GLY A 88 -12.28 -11.46 24.66
C GLY A 88 -11.41 -12.05 23.53
N GLN A 89 -11.94 -12.17 22.32
CA GLN A 89 -11.19 -12.58 21.13
C GLN A 89 -10.29 -11.46 20.64
N THR A 90 -9.09 -11.82 20.21
CA THR A 90 -8.13 -10.85 19.66
C THR A 90 -8.11 -10.97 18.15
N TYR A 91 -8.30 -9.84 17.47
CA TYR A 91 -8.23 -9.72 16.03
C TYR A 91 -6.95 -9.02 15.63
N GLU A 92 -6.22 -9.59 14.68
CA GLU A 92 -5.04 -8.96 14.10
C GLU A 92 -5.38 -8.45 12.70
N ILE A 93 -5.03 -7.19 12.43
CA ILE A 93 -5.39 -6.48 11.21
C ILE A 93 -4.15 -5.75 10.71
N GLU A 94 -3.87 -5.82 9.42
CA GLU A 94 -2.75 -5.09 8.84
C GLU A 94 -3.14 -3.66 8.49
N MET A 95 -2.56 -2.68 9.18
CA MET A 95 -2.60 -1.30 8.76
C MET A 95 -1.50 -1.04 7.74
N HIS A 96 -1.90 -0.67 6.52
CA HIS A 96 -0.98 -0.31 5.46
C HIS A 96 -0.75 1.20 5.50
N GLY A 97 0.50 1.62 5.63
CA GLY A 97 0.86 3.03 5.74
C GLY A 97 0.90 3.54 7.18
N GLN A 98 0.57 4.81 7.36
CA GLN A 98 0.71 5.50 8.65
C GLN A 98 -0.63 6.06 9.13
N LEU A 99 -0.82 6.02 10.45
CA LEU A 99 -1.84 6.76 11.18
C LEU A 99 -1.17 7.67 12.22
N PRO A 100 -1.80 8.80 12.59
CA PRO A 100 -1.31 9.62 13.69
C PRO A 100 -1.32 8.80 14.99
N GLN A 101 -0.16 8.67 15.63
CA GLN A 101 -0.03 7.88 16.87
C GLN A 101 -0.88 8.44 18.02
N SER A 102 -1.15 9.74 18.02
CA SER A 102 -2.01 10.40 19.01
C SER A 102 -3.50 10.09 18.84
N ALA A 103 -3.90 9.44 17.76
CA ALA A 103 -5.32 9.23 17.46
C ALA A 103 -5.88 7.92 18.03
N LEU A 104 -5.02 7.05 18.58
CA LEU A 104 -5.41 5.76 19.15
C LEU A 104 -4.67 5.48 20.46
N HIS A 105 -5.44 5.27 21.52
CA HIS A 105 -4.93 4.89 22.83
C HIS A 105 -5.44 3.49 23.20
N ARG A 106 -4.62 2.74 23.94
CA ARG A 106 -4.99 1.41 24.42
C ARG A 106 -6.29 1.50 25.23
N GLY A 107 -7.26 0.67 24.86
CA GLY A 107 -8.60 0.63 25.49
C GLY A 107 -9.68 1.39 24.73
N ASP A 108 -9.30 2.25 23.77
CA ASP A 108 -10.25 2.99 22.91
C ASP A 108 -11.18 2.03 22.19
N LEU A 109 -12.47 2.36 22.18
CA LEU A 109 -13.44 1.62 21.41
C LEU A 109 -13.33 2.06 19.94
N VAL A 110 -13.08 1.11 19.05
CA VAL A 110 -12.88 1.37 17.64
C VAL A 110 -13.77 0.49 16.79
N GLN A 111 -14.21 1.04 15.67
CA GLN A 111 -14.84 0.30 14.59
C GLN A 111 -13.92 0.37 13.38
N VAL A 112 -13.55 -0.78 12.85
CA VAL A 112 -12.67 -0.87 11.69
C VAL A 112 -13.39 -1.52 10.53
N ARG A 113 -13.15 -0.96 9.35
CA ARG A 113 -13.54 -1.56 8.08
C ARG A 113 -12.33 -2.26 7.48
N THR A 114 -12.51 -3.50 7.10
CA THR A 114 -11.41 -4.33 6.57
C THR A 114 -11.71 -4.88 5.18
N GLU A 115 -10.64 -5.28 4.49
CA GLU A 115 -10.71 -5.93 3.19
C GLU A 115 -9.80 -7.17 3.17
N PRO A 116 -10.26 -8.30 2.60
CA PRO A 116 -9.39 -9.45 2.34
C PRO A 116 -8.20 -9.06 1.45
N GLN A 117 -7.05 -9.65 1.72
CA GLN A 117 -5.87 -9.48 0.87
C GLN A 117 -5.79 -10.57 -0.19
N SER A 118 -5.01 -10.32 -1.25
CA SER A 118 -4.79 -11.31 -2.32
C SER A 118 -4.15 -12.60 -1.81
N ASP A 119 -3.32 -12.50 -0.77
CA ASP A 119 -2.80 -13.67 -0.05
C ASP A 119 -3.74 -13.99 1.12
N PRO A 120 -4.43 -15.15 1.10
CA PRO A 120 -5.40 -15.51 2.12
C PRO A 120 -4.74 -15.89 3.46
N THR A 121 -3.43 -16.10 3.51
CA THR A 121 -2.73 -16.43 4.77
C THR A 121 -2.46 -15.20 5.63
N LEU A 122 -2.55 -14.01 5.03
CA LEU A 122 -2.32 -12.74 5.71
C LEU A 122 -3.57 -12.26 6.45
N PRO A 123 -3.41 -11.52 7.56
CA PRO A 123 -4.52 -10.84 8.20
C PRO A 123 -5.19 -9.84 7.24
N VAL A 124 -6.47 -9.54 7.48
CA VAL A 124 -7.21 -8.56 6.66
C VAL A 124 -6.58 -7.17 6.71
N ARG A 125 -6.72 -6.41 5.63
CA ARG A 125 -6.21 -5.04 5.51
C ARG A 125 -7.18 -4.06 6.15
N LEU A 126 -6.69 -3.11 6.95
CA LEU A 126 -7.44 -1.97 7.45
C LEU A 126 -7.68 -0.95 6.34
N LEU A 127 -8.94 -0.66 6.03
CA LEU A 127 -9.33 0.41 5.08
C LEU A 127 -9.63 1.72 5.79
N GLN A 128 -10.37 1.62 6.89
CA GLN A 128 -10.83 2.76 7.65
C GLN A 128 -10.96 2.34 9.10
N LEU A 129 -10.63 3.25 9.99
CA LEU A 129 -10.80 3.11 11.41
C LEU A 129 -11.62 4.31 11.91
N VAL A 130 -12.62 4.06 12.73
CA VAL A 130 -13.35 5.09 13.46
C VAL A 130 -13.09 4.85 14.93
N ASN A 131 -12.46 5.82 15.58
CA ASN A 131 -12.34 5.80 17.03
C ASN A 131 -13.68 6.28 17.59
N LEU A 132 -14.48 5.35 18.13
CA LEU A 132 -15.79 5.64 18.71
C LEU A 132 -15.67 6.37 20.06
N THR A 133 -14.51 6.29 20.72
CA THR A 133 -14.23 7.04 21.95
C THR A 133 -14.00 8.53 21.65
N THR A 134 -13.25 8.86 20.61
CA THR A 134 -12.94 10.25 20.23
C THR A 134 -13.82 10.79 19.09
N MET A 135 -14.68 9.95 18.52
CA MET A 135 -15.49 10.23 17.33
C MET A 135 -14.68 10.65 16.10
N GLN A 136 -13.41 10.22 16.01
CA GLN A 136 -12.51 10.58 14.93
C GLN A 136 -12.44 9.49 13.84
N PRO A 137 -12.76 9.83 12.58
CA PRO A 137 -12.49 8.95 11.46
C PRO A 137 -11.02 9.05 11.04
N LEU A 138 -10.40 7.89 10.84
CA LEU A 138 -8.99 7.72 10.53
C LEU A 138 -8.84 6.81 9.31
N THR A 139 -8.13 7.29 8.31
CA THR A 139 -7.83 6.52 7.09
C THR A 139 -6.33 6.36 6.95
N PRO A 140 -5.81 5.12 7.00
CA PRO A 140 -4.40 4.86 6.73
C PRO A 140 -4.05 5.33 5.33
N ARG A 141 -2.95 6.09 5.19
CA ARG A 141 -2.48 6.57 3.88
C ARG A 141 -1.36 5.69 3.37
N ILE A 142 -1.58 5.06 2.22
CA ILE A 142 -0.61 4.20 1.53
C ILE A 142 0.11 5.02 0.45
N PRO A 143 1.45 4.93 0.34
CA PRO A 143 2.17 5.47 -0.81
C PRO A 143 1.66 4.85 -2.11
N THR A 144 1.35 5.68 -3.11
CA THR A 144 0.89 5.17 -4.41
C THR A 144 2.07 4.64 -5.24
N GLN A 145 1.80 3.68 -6.13
CA GLN A 145 2.78 3.19 -7.10
C GLN A 145 3.36 4.33 -7.96
N TRP A 146 2.57 5.36 -8.24
CA TRP A 146 2.97 6.53 -9.03
C TRP A 146 4.02 7.38 -8.31
N SER A 147 3.84 7.61 -7.02
CA SER A 147 4.81 8.33 -6.19
C SER A 147 6.17 7.64 -6.19
N HIS A 148 6.20 6.31 -6.33
CA HIS A 148 7.43 5.53 -6.39
C HIS A 148 8.18 5.67 -7.73
N LEU A 149 7.45 5.72 -8.85
CA LEU A 149 8.04 5.87 -10.20
C LEU A 149 8.77 7.22 -10.35
N GLY A 150 8.32 8.23 -9.60
CA GLY A 150 8.93 9.56 -9.55
C GLY A 150 8.41 10.47 -10.66
N PRO A 151 8.19 11.76 -10.36
CA PRO A 151 7.53 12.69 -11.28
C PRO A 151 8.31 12.88 -12.58
N ALA A 152 9.65 12.89 -12.53
CA ALA A 152 10.49 13.06 -13.71
C ALA A 152 10.32 11.93 -14.73
N LEU A 153 10.26 10.67 -14.28
CA LEU A 153 10.10 9.52 -15.16
C LEU A 153 8.70 9.49 -15.79
N LEU A 154 7.67 9.87 -15.03
CA LEU A 154 6.31 9.97 -15.54
C LEU A 154 6.16 11.08 -16.59
N LEU A 155 6.82 12.22 -16.38
CA LEU A 155 6.89 13.30 -17.38
C LEU A 155 7.59 12.83 -18.66
N GLN A 156 8.70 12.09 -18.54
CA GLN A 156 9.37 11.49 -19.70
C GLN A 156 8.45 10.51 -20.44
N ALA A 157 7.75 9.64 -19.71
CA ALA A 157 6.79 8.73 -20.34
C ALA A 157 5.67 9.50 -21.06
N ALA A 158 5.14 10.57 -20.47
CA ALA A 158 4.12 11.41 -21.10
C ALA A 158 4.61 12.06 -22.40
N VAL A 159 5.84 12.63 -22.40
CA VAL A 159 6.48 13.15 -23.62
C VAL A 159 6.65 12.04 -24.66
N GLY A 160 7.05 10.84 -24.22
CA GLY A 160 7.17 9.66 -25.07
C GLY A 160 5.86 9.27 -25.75
N VAL A 161 4.73 9.33 -25.03
CA VAL A 161 3.39 9.10 -25.59
C VAL A 161 3.08 10.13 -26.68
N THR A 162 3.36 11.41 -26.44
CA THR A 162 3.11 12.47 -27.43
C THR A 162 3.93 12.25 -28.70
N ILE A 163 5.22 11.92 -28.58
CA ILE A 163 6.09 11.63 -29.72
C ILE A 163 5.59 10.39 -30.48
N PHE A 164 5.34 9.30 -29.76
CA PHE A 164 4.87 8.06 -30.36
C PHE A 164 3.53 8.26 -31.09
N GLY A 165 2.59 8.98 -30.47
CA GLY A 165 1.30 9.31 -31.06
C GLY A 165 1.43 10.16 -32.32
N ALA A 166 2.31 11.17 -32.32
CA ALA A 166 2.56 12.00 -33.49
C ALA A 166 3.16 11.19 -34.66
N VAL A 167 4.12 10.30 -34.38
CA VAL A 167 4.72 9.42 -35.40
C VAL A 167 3.67 8.46 -35.97
N MET A 168 2.87 7.83 -35.11
CA MET A 168 1.81 6.92 -35.54
C MET A 168 0.73 7.63 -36.37
N ALA A 169 0.36 8.85 -35.99
CA ALA A 169 -0.62 9.65 -36.74
C ALA A 169 -0.11 9.98 -38.15
N VAL A 170 1.17 10.33 -38.29
CA VAL A 170 1.81 10.58 -39.60
C VAL A 170 1.95 9.29 -40.41
N TRP A 171 2.18 8.16 -39.75
CA TRP A 171 2.38 6.88 -40.44
C TRP A 171 1.09 6.22 -40.92
N LEU A 172 -0.02 6.44 -40.19
CA LEU A 172 -1.34 5.87 -40.49
C LEU A 172 -2.24 6.80 -41.32
N GLY A 173 -1.92 8.09 -41.40
CA GLY A 173 -2.62 9.09 -42.21
C GLY A 173 -2.00 9.23 -43.58
#